data_AF-A0A8C4R1Q8-F1
#
_entry.id   AF-A0A8C4R1Q8-F1
#
_cell.length_a   1.000
_cell.length_b   1.000
_cell.length_c   1.000
_cell.angle_alpha   90.00
_cell.angle_beta   90.00
_cell.angle_gamma   90.00
#
_symmetry.space_group_name_H-M   'P 1'
#
loop_
_entity.id
_entity.type
_entity.pdbx_description
1 polymer ?
#
loop_
_entity_poly.entity_id
_entity_poly.type
_entity_poly.pdbx_seq_one_letter_code
_entity_poly.pdbx_strand_id
1 'polypeptide(L)'
;MLICLARRLSPSLMRSFPGDPGNYKHHFLLAFLMNDKGYFLFTRQEAPGAGERYRTYVARLCMLENPFLSHLEVPLACKQGTETFSVARAGLFGPLGAELAAQLPGRQPKASGESALYIEFGSSLTSETSALCVFTLSQIDNTVEEIRKACYHGDVNKARTEYVHSVHCKLQSRPNSDLDCGADHLPHPIAGLQPILATSVLTHIFPRRITAIAVLTEDNLTIAFLGDRNGHITKVYVQGNEISDDGVMVYGLSSAVSRHMIFDLSWEHFYAMSETQVGKHQVIVPRQ
;
A
#
# COMPACT_ATOMS: atom_id res chain seq x y z
N MET A 1 -19.89 -1.74 4.35
CA MET A 1 -20.40 -0.61 3.53
C MET A 1 -19.26 0.15 2.84
N LEU A 2 -18.16 0.52 3.53
CA LEU A 2 -16.99 1.18 2.93
C LEU A 2 -16.26 0.36 1.85
N ILE A 3 -16.12 -0.96 1.98
CA ILE A 3 -15.50 -1.81 0.95
C ILE A 3 -16.35 -1.88 -0.33
N CYS A 4 -17.68 -1.83 -0.21
CA CYS A 4 -18.59 -1.74 -1.35
C CYS A 4 -18.62 -0.35 -1.98
N LEU A 5 -18.49 0.71 -1.17
CA LEU A 5 -18.29 2.08 -1.66
C LEU A 5 -16.93 2.20 -2.34
N ALA A 6 -15.85 1.67 -1.79
CA ALA A 6 -14.52 1.69 -2.41
C ALA A 6 -14.45 0.81 -3.68
N ARG A 7 -15.12 -0.36 -3.72
CA ARG A 7 -15.28 -1.18 -4.94
C ARG A 7 -16.27 -0.62 -5.95
N ARG A 8 -17.19 0.28 -5.58
CA ARG A 8 -18.00 1.04 -6.54
C ARG A 8 -17.27 2.29 -6.99
N LEU A 9 -16.62 3.02 -6.10
CA LEU A 9 -15.83 4.21 -6.38
C LEU A 9 -14.60 3.86 -7.23
N SER A 10 -13.84 2.81 -6.97
CA SER A 10 -12.61 2.49 -7.74
C SER A 10 -12.86 2.23 -9.24
N PRO A 11 -13.75 1.31 -9.66
CA PRO A 11 -14.03 1.08 -11.07
C PRO A 11 -14.91 2.16 -11.69
N SER A 12 -15.82 2.78 -10.92
CA SER A 12 -16.73 3.80 -11.45
C SER A 12 -16.06 5.17 -11.57
N LEU A 13 -15.19 5.58 -10.62
CA LEU A 13 -14.35 6.77 -10.75
C LEU A 13 -13.41 6.63 -11.94
N MET A 14 -12.76 5.47 -12.11
CA MET A 14 -11.83 5.28 -13.23
C MET A 14 -12.53 5.16 -14.57
N ARG A 15 -13.70 4.49 -14.67
CA ARG A 15 -14.53 4.51 -15.88
C ARG A 15 -15.09 5.89 -16.22
N SER A 16 -15.13 6.81 -15.25
CA SER A 16 -15.62 8.17 -15.43
C SER A 16 -14.52 9.20 -15.68
N PHE A 17 -13.24 8.84 -15.75
CA PHE A 17 -12.21 9.80 -16.19
C PHE A 17 -12.46 10.17 -17.65
N PRO A 18 -12.84 11.42 -17.95
CA PRO A 18 -12.99 11.87 -19.33
C PRO A 18 -11.58 11.89 -19.95
N GLY A 19 -11.28 10.91 -20.80
CA GLY A 19 -9.98 10.80 -21.47
C GLY A 19 -9.14 9.58 -21.14
N ASP A 20 -9.57 8.65 -20.26
CA ASP A 20 -8.89 7.36 -20.13
C ASP A 20 -9.07 6.56 -21.45
N PRO A 21 -8.01 6.30 -22.23
CA PRO A 21 -8.12 5.52 -23.45
C PRO A 21 -8.44 4.03 -23.20
N GLY A 22 -8.64 3.60 -21.95
CA GLY A 22 -8.94 2.22 -21.59
C GLY A 22 -7.73 1.29 -21.66
N ASN A 23 -6.52 1.86 -21.74
CA ASN A 23 -5.29 1.08 -21.99
C ASN A 23 -4.50 0.73 -20.72
N TYR A 24 -4.84 1.28 -19.55
CA TYR A 24 -4.16 0.93 -18.30
C TYR A 24 -4.85 -0.25 -17.61
N LYS A 25 -4.19 -1.42 -17.62
CA LYS A 25 -4.64 -2.59 -16.86
C LYS A 25 -4.36 -2.39 -15.38
N HIS A 26 -5.37 -1.91 -14.64
CA HIS A 26 -5.32 -1.70 -13.20
C HIS A 26 -5.70 -2.98 -12.44
N HIS A 27 -4.89 -3.35 -11.44
CA HIS A 27 -5.20 -4.38 -10.45
C HIS A 27 -5.26 -3.74 -9.07
N PHE A 28 -6.46 -3.61 -8.51
CA PHE A 28 -6.66 -3.05 -7.18
C PHE A 28 -6.44 -4.09 -6.07
N LEU A 29 -5.73 -3.68 -5.01
CA LEU A 29 -5.44 -4.53 -3.86
C LEU A 29 -6.24 -4.11 -2.63
N LEU A 30 -6.21 -2.82 -2.29
CA LEU A 30 -6.76 -2.30 -1.03
C LEU A 30 -7.29 -0.88 -1.23
N ALA A 31 -8.32 -0.53 -0.44
CA ALA A 31 -8.77 0.84 -0.29
C ALA A 31 -9.23 1.10 1.15
N PHE A 32 -8.93 2.28 1.68
CA PHE A 32 -9.29 2.69 3.04
C PHE A 32 -9.44 4.21 3.13
N LEU A 33 -10.10 4.67 4.21
CA LEU A 33 -10.24 6.08 4.54
C LEU A 33 -9.44 6.39 5.80
N MET A 34 -8.76 7.52 5.83
CA MET A 34 -8.06 8.02 7.01
C MET A 34 -7.96 9.54 6.93
N ASN A 35 -8.28 10.26 8.02
CA ASN A 35 -8.21 11.73 8.09
C ASN A 35 -8.88 12.44 6.90
N ASP A 36 -10.12 12.06 6.57
CA ASP A 36 -10.92 12.60 5.44
C ASP A 36 -10.31 12.42 4.04
N LYS A 37 -9.29 11.56 3.94
CA LYS A 37 -8.62 11.20 2.69
C LYS A 37 -8.92 9.75 2.35
N GLY A 38 -9.11 9.46 1.07
CA GLY A 38 -9.23 8.13 0.51
C GLY A 38 -7.90 7.66 -0.07
N TYR A 39 -7.53 6.42 0.23
CA TYR A 39 -6.30 5.80 -0.24
C TYR A 39 -6.61 4.54 -1.03
N PHE A 40 -5.94 4.35 -2.18
CA PHE A 40 -6.13 3.21 -3.06
C PHE A 40 -4.79 2.62 -3.44
N LEU A 41 -4.55 1.36 -3.07
CA LEU A 41 -3.36 0.61 -3.46
C LEU A 41 -3.68 -0.25 -4.68
N PHE A 42 -2.90 -0.08 -5.75
CA PHE A 42 -3.08 -0.82 -6.99
C PHE A 42 -1.77 -0.99 -7.74
N THR A 43 -1.77 -1.90 -8.70
CA THR A 43 -0.73 -2.00 -9.71
C THR A 43 -1.28 -1.65 -11.09
N ARG A 44 -0.49 -0.98 -11.92
CA ARG A 44 -0.83 -0.72 -13.33
C ARG A 44 0.40 -0.81 -14.22
N GLN A 45 0.17 -1.02 -15.50
CA GLN A 45 1.22 -1.00 -16.53
C GLN A 45 1.72 0.43 -16.75
N GLU A 46 3.05 0.65 -16.80
CA GLU A 46 3.63 2.01 -16.87
C GLU A 46 3.28 2.80 -18.14
N ALA A 47 3.13 2.12 -19.28
CA ALA A 47 2.67 2.70 -20.53
C ALA A 47 2.23 1.59 -21.50
N PRO A 48 1.27 1.84 -22.40
CA PRO A 48 0.99 0.95 -23.52
C PRO A 48 2.25 0.81 -24.38
N GLY A 49 2.71 -0.44 -24.61
CA GLY A 49 3.91 -0.73 -25.41
C GLY A 49 5.21 -0.90 -24.62
N ALA A 50 5.25 -0.63 -23.31
CA ALA A 50 6.43 -0.86 -22.45
C ALA A 50 6.62 -2.34 -22.01
N GLY A 51 5.94 -3.29 -22.67
CA GLY A 51 5.81 -4.68 -22.23
C GLY A 51 4.94 -4.85 -20.98
N GLU A 52 4.93 -6.05 -20.39
CA GLU A 52 4.20 -6.36 -19.14
C GLU A 52 4.89 -5.82 -17.87
N ARG A 53 5.35 -4.56 -17.91
CA ARG A 53 5.98 -3.92 -16.75
C ARG A 53 4.92 -3.24 -15.89
N TYR A 54 4.58 -3.91 -14.79
CA TYR A 54 3.69 -3.39 -13.76
C TYR A 54 4.49 -2.62 -12.70
N ARG A 55 3.89 -1.53 -12.22
CA ARG A 55 4.34 -0.79 -11.04
C ARG A 55 3.20 -0.61 -10.06
N THR A 56 3.56 -0.51 -8.79
CA THR A 56 2.65 -0.27 -7.68
C THR A 56 2.52 1.22 -7.42
N TYR A 57 1.29 1.65 -7.19
CA TYR A 57 0.96 3.02 -6.81
C TYR A 57 0.02 3.02 -5.61
N VAL A 58 0.16 4.03 -4.78
CA VAL A 58 -0.89 4.46 -3.85
C VAL A 58 -1.47 5.78 -4.37
N ALA A 59 -2.77 5.80 -4.67
CA ALA A 59 -3.48 7.04 -4.94
C ALA A 59 -4.06 7.62 -3.67
N ARG A 60 -3.99 8.94 -3.52
CA ARG A 60 -4.69 9.70 -2.47
C ARG A 60 -5.75 10.60 -3.13
N LEU A 61 -6.91 10.69 -2.49
CA LEU A 61 -8.02 11.59 -2.82
C LEU A 61 -8.49 12.33 -1.56
N CYS A 62 -8.88 13.59 -1.67
CA CYS A 62 -9.68 14.28 -0.67
C CYS A 62 -11.15 13.89 -0.83
N MET A 63 -11.80 13.48 0.25
CA MET A 63 -13.18 12.96 0.18
C MET A 63 -14.26 14.03 0.40
N LEU A 64 -13.92 15.16 1.01
CA LEU A 64 -14.87 16.23 1.33
C LEU A 64 -15.06 17.24 0.19
N GLU A 65 -14.07 17.37 -0.70
CA GLU A 65 -14.16 18.18 -1.91
C GLU A 65 -14.40 17.31 -3.14
N ASN A 66 -14.31 17.87 -4.35
CA ASN A 66 -14.34 17.07 -5.59
C ASN A 66 -13.12 16.13 -5.64
N PRO A 67 -13.27 14.81 -5.42
CA PRO A 67 -12.13 13.93 -5.24
C PRO A 67 -11.26 13.85 -6.49
N PHE A 68 -11.85 14.04 -7.67
CA PHE A 68 -11.15 13.97 -8.96
C PHE A 68 -10.06 15.04 -9.11
N LEU A 69 -10.24 16.22 -8.51
CA LEU A 69 -9.27 17.32 -8.57
C LEU A 69 -8.03 17.05 -7.70
N SER A 70 -8.23 16.25 -6.65
CA SER A 70 -7.20 15.91 -5.67
C SER A 70 -6.44 14.61 -6.00
N HIS A 71 -6.77 13.95 -7.12
CA HIS A 71 -6.19 12.65 -7.47
C HIS A 71 -4.68 12.77 -7.72
N LEU A 72 -3.90 12.16 -6.82
CA LEU A 72 -2.45 12.06 -6.94
C LEU A 72 -1.98 10.62 -6.69
N GLU A 73 -1.18 10.10 -7.61
CA GLU A 73 -0.56 8.76 -7.54
C GLU A 73 0.91 8.83 -7.12
N VAL A 74 1.26 8.09 -6.07
CA VAL A 74 2.64 7.94 -5.60
C VAL A 74 3.15 6.54 -5.93
N PRO A 75 4.20 6.38 -6.75
CA PRO A 75 4.78 5.07 -7.00
C PRO A 75 5.46 4.52 -5.74
N LEU A 76 5.33 3.22 -5.51
CA LEU A 76 5.92 2.52 -4.38
C LEU A 76 6.82 1.37 -4.88
N ALA A 77 7.95 1.18 -4.21
CA ALA A 77 8.85 0.06 -4.47
C ALA A 77 9.47 -0.45 -3.17
N CYS A 78 9.81 -1.74 -3.16
CA CYS A 78 10.42 -2.41 -2.02
C CYS A 78 11.81 -2.91 -2.40
N LYS A 79 12.81 -2.65 -1.56
CA LYS A 79 14.20 -3.06 -1.79
C LYS A 79 14.58 -4.17 -0.81
N GLN A 80 15.16 -5.25 -1.33
CA GLN A 80 15.75 -6.32 -0.52
C GLN A 80 17.16 -6.61 -1.06
N GLY A 81 18.19 -6.30 -0.26
CA GLY A 81 19.57 -6.38 -0.72
C GLY A 81 19.83 -5.49 -1.94
N THR A 82 20.23 -6.10 -3.05
CA THR A 82 20.46 -5.42 -4.34
C THR A 82 19.22 -5.41 -5.24
N GLU A 83 18.20 -6.19 -4.92
CA GLU A 83 16.99 -6.35 -5.73
C GLU A 83 15.92 -5.32 -5.34
N THR A 84 15.16 -4.86 -6.34
CA THR A 84 14.02 -3.95 -6.16
C THR A 84 12.77 -4.60 -6.74
N PHE A 85 11.74 -4.69 -5.91
CA PHE A 85 10.44 -5.29 -6.20
C PHE A 85 9.42 -4.17 -6.40
N SER A 86 8.71 -4.18 -7.53
CA SER A 86 7.82 -3.09 -7.92
C SER A 86 6.35 -3.50 -8.04
N VAL A 87 6.02 -4.78 -7.87
CA VAL A 87 4.67 -5.31 -8.10
C VAL A 87 4.04 -5.82 -6.81
N ALA A 88 3.09 -5.07 -6.25
CA ALA A 88 2.33 -5.47 -5.08
C ALA A 88 1.34 -6.59 -5.42
N ARG A 89 1.23 -7.61 -4.55
CA ARG A 89 0.28 -8.73 -4.73
C ARG A 89 -0.64 -8.93 -3.54
N ALA A 90 -0.21 -8.55 -2.34
CA ALA A 90 -1.04 -8.44 -1.15
C ALA A 90 -0.74 -7.13 -0.42
N GLY A 91 -1.72 -6.61 0.32
CA GLY A 91 -1.54 -5.39 1.09
C GLY A 91 -2.58 -5.26 2.20
N LEU A 92 -2.18 -4.65 3.31
CA LEU A 92 -3.00 -4.39 4.47
C LEU A 92 -2.72 -2.98 4.99
N PHE A 93 -3.77 -2.27 5.38
CA PHE A 93 -3.66 -1.10 6.23
C PHE A 93 -3.99 -1.53 7.66
N GLY A 94 -3.06 -1.33 8.59
CA GLY A 94 -3.17 -1.88 9.95
C GLY A 94 -2.34 -1.11 10.98
N PRO A 95 -2.45 -1.51 12.26
CA PRO A 95 -1.76 -0.85 13.36
C PRO A 95 -0.24 -1.06 13.25
N LEU A 96 0.52 -0.08 13.72
CA LEU A 96 1.98 -0.06 13.71
C LEU A 96 2.49 0.13 15.14
N GLY A 97 3.28 -0.85 15.62
CA GLY A 97 3.90 -0.81 16.94
C GLY A 97 5.01 0.24 17.01
N ALA A 98 5.21 0.84 18.19
CA ALA A 98 6.15 1.93 18.39
C ALA A 98 7.62 1.52 18.11
N GLU A 99 7.98 0.25 18.34
CA GLU A 99 9.34 -0.23 18.09
C GLU A 99 9.69 -0.26 16.60
N LEU A 100 8.79 -0.78 15.76
CA LEU A 100 8.95 -0.74 14.31
C LEU A 100 8.85 0.70 13.79
N ALA A 101 7.92 1.49 14.34
CA ALA A 101 7.75 2.90 13.98
C ALA A 101 9.03 3.72 14.15
N ALA A 102 9.80 3.48 15.22
CA ALA A 102 11.03 4.20 15.52
C ALA A 102 12.17 3.93 14.51
N GLN A 103 12.09 2.82 13.78
CA GLN A 103 13.13 2.38 12.83
C GLN A 103 12.80 2.77 11.38
N LEU A 104 11.56 3.16 11.10
CA LEU A 104 11.13 3.55 9.75
C LEU A 104 11.58 4.99 9.42
N PRO A 105 11.98 5.26 8.16
CA PRO A 105 12.51 6.57 7.77
C PRO A 105 11.45 7.69 7.88
N GLY A 106 11.90 8.92 8.12
CA GLY A 106 11.01 10.09 8.09
C GLY A 106 10.11 10.27 9.32
N ARG A 107 10.47 9.70 10.48
CA ARG A 107 9.71 9.88 11.71
C ARG A 107 10.37 10.76 12.77
N GLN A 108 9.49 11.49 13.45
CA GLN A 108 9.67 12.01 14.80
C GLN A 108 8.89 11.11 15.78
N PRO A 109 9.39 10.89 17.00
CA PRO A 109 8.74 10.04 17.99
C PRO A 109 7.39 10.66 18.40
N LYS A 110 6.27 10.11 17.92
CA LYS A 110 4.93 10.41 18.42
C LYS A 110 4.18 9.12 18.74
N ALA A 111 3.18 9.29 19.60
CA ALA A 111 2.55 8.32 20.49
C ALA A 111 1.95 7.07 19.84
N SER A 112 1.62 6.09 20.69
CA SER A 112 0.88 4.87 20.37
C SER A 112 -0.36 5.10 19.49
N GLY A 113 -0.71 4.10 18.67
CA GLY A 113 -1.91 4.11 17.82
C GLY A 113 -1.68 4.51 16.37
N GLU A 114 -0.43 4.52 15.91
CA GLU A 114 -0.12 4.78 14.51
C GLU A 114 -0.51 3.60 13.60
N SER A 115 -0.73 3.88 12.32
CA SER A 115 -1.08 2.86 11.32
C SER A 115 -0.18 3.00 10.09
N ALA A 116 0.01 1.89 9.40
CA ALA A 116 0.86 1.82 8.21
C ALA A 116 0.29 0.87 7.16
N LEU A 117 0.82 1.04 5.95
CA LEU A 117 0.60 0.14 4.83
C LEU A 117 1.68 -0.94 4.82
N TYR A 118 1.25 -2.18 5.01
CA TYR A 118 2.06 -3.39 4.87
C TYR A 118 1.80 -3.94 3.47
N ILE A 119 2.83 -4.03 2.65
CA ILE A 119 2.68 -4.42 1.25
C ILE A 119 3.67 -5.52 0.92
N GLU A 120 3.14 -6.60 0.38
CA GLU A 120 3.89 -7.71 -0.20
C GLU A 120 4.18 -7.39 -1.66
N PHE A 121 5.46 -7.41 -2.03
CA PHE A 121 5.95 -7.16 -3.38
C PHE A 121 6.63 -8.39 -3.99
N GLY A 122 6.38 -8.59 -5.28
CA GLY A 122 7.12 -9.49 -6.16
C GLY A 122 7.85 -8.76 -7.28
N SER A 123 8.74 -9.50 -7.96
CA SER A 123 9.40 -9.02 -9.19
C SER A 123 8.42 -9.00 -10.36
N SER A 124 7.37 -9.83 -10.29
CA SER A 124 6.24 -9.86 -11.21
C SER A 124 4.98 -10.38 -10.51
N LEU A 125 3.82 -10.31 -11.17
CA LEU A 125 2.55 -10.86 -10.66
C LEU A 125 2.60 -12.36 -10.36
N THR A 126 3.50 -13.10 -11.02
CA THR A 126 3.63 -14.57 -10.95
C THR A 126 4.90 -15.04 -10.25
N SER A 127 5.83 -14.13 -9.93
CA SER A 127 7.09 -14.47 -9.26
C SER A 127 6.87 -15.22 -7.93
N GLU A 128 7.87 -15.98 -7.49
CA GLU A 128 7.81 -16.68 -6.19
C GLU A 128 8.60 -15.99 -5.09
N THR A 129 9.52 -15.11 -5.48
CA THR A 129 10.24 -14.21 -4.56
C THR A 129 9.26 -13.21 -3.96
N SER A 130 9.43 -12.88 -2.67
CA SER A 130 8.57 -11.96 -1.94
C SER A 130 9.40 -11.01 -1.09
N ALA A 131 8.95 -9.76 -1.01
CA ALA A 131 9.51 -8.73 -0.16
C ALA A 131 8.35 -8.03 0.57
N LEU A 132 8.43 -7.90 1.89
CA LEU A 132 7.42 -7.21 2.69
C LEU A 132 7.97 -5.83 3.04
N CYS A 133 7.30 -4.77 2.63
CA CYS A 133 7.68 -3.40 2.98
C CYS A 133 6.56 -2.69 3.74
N VAL A 134 6.97 -1.76 4.60
CA VAL A 134 6.07 -0.97 5.44
C VAL A 134 6.19 0.50 5.06
N PHE A 135 5.06 1.14 4.75
CA PHE A 135 4.97 2.55 4.40
C PHE A 135 4.08 3.27 5.39
N THR A 136 4.61 4.32 6.01
CA THR A 136 3.81 5.15 6.92
C THR A 136 2.93 6.10 6.11
N LEU A 137 1.77 6.44 6.66
CA LEU A 137 0.88 7.41 6.03
C LEU A 137 1.50 8.81 5.93
N SER A 138 2.34 9.18 6.92
CA SER A 138 3.08 10.44 6.90
C SER A 138 4.09 10.53 5.76
N GLN A 139 4.81 9.44 5.45
CA GLN A 139 5.69 9.41 4.27
C GLN A 139 4.90 9.62 2.99
N ILE A 140 3.77 8.90 2.83
CA ILE A 140 2.92 9.00 1.64
C ILE A 140 2.37 10.42 1.50
N ASP A 141 1.78 10.98 2.56
CA ASP A 141 1.21 12.32 2.54
C ASP A 141 2.26 13.40 2.25
N ASN A 142 3.46 13.29 2.84
CA ASN A 142 4.55 14.23 2.54
C ASN A 142 4.99 14.15 1.08
N THR A 143 5.14 12.93 0.54
CA THR A 143 5.49 12.73 -0.88
C THR A 143 4.39 13.20 -1.82
N VAL A 144 3.11 13.06 -1.45
CA VAL A 144 1.98 13.65 -2.19
C VAL A 144 2.17 15.16 -2.32
N GLU A 145 2.48 15.86 -1.22
CA GLU A 145 2.70 17.30 -1.24
C GLU A 145 3.93 17.69 -2.08
N GLU A 146 5.02 16.92 -1.99
CA GLU A 146 6.23 17.15 -2.79
C GLU A 146 5.95 17.02 -4.29
N ILE A 147 5.25 15.96 -4.71
CA ILE A 147 4.88 15.73 -6.10
C ILE A 147 3.94 16.84 -6.59
N ARG A 148 2.93 17.22 -5.79
CA ARG A 148 2.00 18.29 -6.14
C ARG A 148 2.73 19.61 -6.36
N LYS A 149 3.58 20.01 -5.40
CA LYS A 149 4.40 21.22 -5.49
C LYS A 149 5.32 21.17 -6.70
N ALA A 150 5.94 20.03 -6.98
CA ALA A 150 6.78 19.87 -8.17
C ALA A 150 5.98 20.11 -9.45
N CYS A 151 4.79 19.52 -9.58
CA CYS A 151 3.94 19.72 -10.74
C CYS A 151 3.51 21.18 -10.93
N TYR A 152 3.16 21.87 -9.84
CA TYR A 152 2.74 23.27 -9.88
C TYR A 152 3.89 24.27 -10.07
N HIS A 153 5.14 23.82 -9.92
CA HIS A 153 6.33 24.56 -10.35
C HIS A 153 6.80 24.18 -11.75
N GLY A 154 6.14 23.22 -12.42
CA GLY A 154 6.53 22.75 -13.74
C GLY A 154 7.75 21.82 -13.75
N ASP A 155 8.09 21.17 -12.63
CA ASP A 155 9.18 20.20 -12.56
C ASP A 155 8.75 18.84 -13.15
N VAL A 156 9.00 18.70 -14.45
CA VAL A 156 8.70 17.49 -15.24
C VAL A 156 9.56 16.28 -14.88
N ASN A 157 10.60 16.43 -14.06
CA ASN A 157 11.44 15.30 -13.65
C ASN A 157 10.88 14.57 -12.42
N LYS A 158 9.96 15.21 -11.69
CA LYS A 158 9.37 14.65 -10.46
C LYS A 158 7.90 14.30 -10.61
N ALA A 159 7.17 15.04 -11.42
CA ALA A 159 5.73 14.89 -11.56
C ALA A 159 5.27 15.05 -13.00
N ARG A 160 4.19 14.36 -13.35
CA ARG A 160 3.46 14.55 -14.59
C ARG A 160 1.97 14.48 -14.35
N THR A 161 1.21 15.01 -15.28
CA THR A 161 -0.21 14.66 -15.39
C THR A 161 -0.36 13.27 -15.99
N GLU A 162 -1.36 12.53 -15.54
CA GLU A 162 -1.65 11.17 -16.00
C GLU A 162 -3.11 11.08 -16.46
N TYR A 163 -3.40 10.20 -17.42
CA TYR A 163 -4.73 9.96 -18.00
C TYR A 163 -5.33 11.11 -18.84
N VAL A 164 -4.71 12.30 -18.84
CA VAL A 164 -5.20 13.47 -19.59
C VAL A 164 -4.05 14.06 -20.42
N HIS A 165 -4.21 14.09 -21.74
CA HIS A 165 -3.19 14.59 -22.67
C HIS A 165 -3.15 16.12 -22.79
N SER A 166 -4.24 16.82 -22.46
CA SER A 166 -4.39 18.27 -22.69
C SER A 166 -3.91 19.16 -21.54
N VAL A 167 -3.61 18.56 -20.38
CA VAL A 167 -3.21 19.28 -19.17
C VAL A 167 -1.81 18.81 -18.80
N HIS A 168 -0.91 19.73 -18.46
CA HIS A 168 0.48 19.42 -18.09
C HIS A 168 0.90 20.19 -16.84
N CYS A 169 1.86 19.63 -16.11
CA CYS A 169 2.56 20.34 -15.04
C CYS A 169 3.20 21.61 -15.60
N LYS A 170 2.94 22.74 -14.93
CA LYS A 170 3.40 24.07 -15.34
C LYS A 170 3.45 24.98 -14.12
N LEU A 171 4.30 26.00 -14.18
CA LEU A 171 4.39 27.02 -13.15
C LEU A 171 3.05 27.73 -12.97
N GLN A 172 2.52 27.67 -11.75
CA GLN A 172 1.28 28.35 -11.36
C GLN A 172 1.60 29.70 -10.73
N SER A 173 0.91 30.75 -11.18
CA SER A 173 1.11 32.13 -10.74
C SER A 173 0.67 32.40 -9.29
N ARG A 174 -0.08 31.48 -8.67
CA ARG A 174 -0.45 31.51 -7.25
C ARG A 174 -0.14 30.15 -6.60
N PRO A 175 1.08 29.94 -6.10
CA PRO A 175 1.40 28.77 -5.29
C PRO A 175 0.81 29.00 -3.89
N ASN A 176 -0.52 28.96 -3.74
CA ASN A 176 -1.12 29.06 -2.41
C ASN A 176 -0.86 27.78 -1.62
N SER A 177 -0.54 27.96 -0.33
CA SER A 177 -0.36 26.89 0.67
C SER A 177 -1.62 26.07 0.94
N ASP A 178 -2.78 26.49 0.44
CA ASP A 178 -4.10 25.98 0.86
C ASP A 178 -4.76 25.07 -0.19
N LEU A 179 -4.01 24.60 -1.20
CA LEU A 179 -4.54 23.79 -2.31
C LEU A 179 -4.18 22.30 -2.17
N ASP A 180 -4.25 21.75 -0.95
CA ASP A 180 -4.02 20.32 -0.68
C ASP A 180 -4.98 19.42 -1.49
N CYS A 181 -6.18 19.90 -1.80
CA CYS A 181 -7.18 19.16 -2.56
C CYS A 181 -7.31 19.58 -4.04
N GLY A 182 -6.38 20.42 -4.54
CA GLY A 182 -6.38 20.87 -5.93
C GLY A 182 -7.50 21.87 -6.26
N ALA A 183 -7.69 22.17 -7.54
CA ALA A 183 -8.76 23.03 -8.07
C ALA A 183 -8.93 22.79 -9.58
N ASP A 184 -10.09 23.17 -10.14
CA ASP A 184 -10.44 22.91 -11.55
C ASP A 184 -9.42 23.43 -12.58
N HIS A 185 -8.74 24.54 -12.26
CA HIS A 185 -7.74 25.18 -13.14
C HIS A 185 -6.32 24.63 -12.96
N LEU A 186 -6.11 23.77 -11.97
CA LEU A 186 -4.81 23.18 -11.66
C LEU A 186 -4.62 21.84 -12.37
N PRO A 187 -3.37 21.45 -12.67
CA PRO A 187 -3.08 20.13 -13.23
C PRO A 187 -3.63 18.98 -12.35
N HIS A 188 -4.39 18.07 -12.95
CA HIS A 188 -4.89 16.83 -12.34
C HIS A 188 -5.34 15.85 -13.45
N PRO A 189 -5.39 14.53 -13.20
CA PRO A 189 -4.70 13.79 -12.14
C PRO A 189 -3.18 13.92 -12.23
N ILE A 190 -2.47 13.88 -11.10
CA ILE A 190 -0.99 13.96 -11.04
C ILE A 190 -0.41 12.59 -10.68
N ALA A 191 0.71 12.22 -11.28
CA ALA A 191 1.50 11.06 -10.87
C ALA A 191 2.96 11.47 -10.59
N GLY A 192 3.52 10.93 -9.51
CA GLY A 192 4.96 11.01 -9.23
C GLY A 192 5.77 10.11 -10.16
N LEU A 193 7.00 10.51 -10.45
CA LEU A 193 7.92 9.74 -11.30
C LEU A 193 8.93 8.90 -10.49
N GLN A 194 9.22 9.32 -9.25
CA GLN A 194 10.17 8.65 -8.36
C GLN A 194 9.44 7.87 -7.27
N PRO A 195 9.75 6.57 -7.09
CA PRO A 195 9.07 5.77 -6.08
C PRO A 195 9.53 6.13 -4.67
N ILE A 196 8.61 6.01 -3.70
CA ILE A 196 9.03 5.81 -2.32
C ILE A 196 9.65 4.42 -2.25
N LEU A 197 10.94 4.37 -1.93
CA LEU A 197 11.71 3.13 -1.81
C LEU A 197 11.82 2.75 -0.33
N ALA A 198 11.12 1.69 0.06
CA ALA A 198 11.20 1.12 1.41
C ALA A 198 12.15 -0.08 1.44
N THR A 199 12.78 -0.34 2.58
CA THR A 199 13.56 -1.55 2.81
C THR A 199 12.64 -2.68 3.28
N SER A 200 12.84 -3.87 2.72
CA SER A 200 12.09 -5.06 3.11
C SER A 200 12.35 -5.41 4.58
N VAL A 201 11.29 -5.68 5.32
CA VAL A 201 11.34 -6.20 6.70
C VAL A 201 11.49 -7.72 6.74
N LEU A 202 11.36 -8.41 5.59
CA LEU A 202 11.76 -9.81 5.48
C LEU A 202 13.29 -9.91 5.46
N THR A 203 13.90 -10.42 6.53
CA THR A 203 15.28 -10.90 6.52
C THR A 203 15.34 -12.38 6.24
N HIS A 204 16.30 -12.74 5.38
CA HIS A 204 16.42 -14.05 4.75
C HIS A 204 15.18 -14.40 3.91
N ILE A 205 15.42 -15.05 2.77
CA ILE A 205 14.39 -15.28 1.75
C ILE A 205 13.25 -16.05 2.43
N PHE A 206 12.11 -15.39 2.69
CA PHE A 206 10.90 -16.09 3.06
C PHE A 206 10.65 -17.07 1.91
N PRO A 207 10.78 -18.39 2.11
CA PRO A 207 11.06 -19.32 1.02
C PRO A 207 9.87 -19.51 0.08
N ARG A 208 8.77 -18.82 0.36
CA ARG A 208 7.46 -19.02 -0.23
C ARG A 208 6.81 -17.67 -0.48
N ARG A 209 6.02 -17.65 -1.55
CA ARG A 209 5.22 -16.49 -1.90
C ARG A 209 4.18 -16.20 -0.83
N ILE A 210 4.26 -15.00 -0.24
CA ILE A 210 3.24 -14.49 0.67
C ILE A 210 2.02 -14.09 -0.17
N THR A 211 0.84 -14.50 0.27
CA THR A 211 -0.45 -14.23 -0.39
C THR A 211 -1.41 -13.45 0.50
N ALA A 212 -1.18 -13.42 1.81
CA ALA A 212 -2.05 -12.75 2.78
C ALA A 212 -1.24 -12.11 3.92
N ILE A 213 -1.71 -10.96 4.40
CA ILE A 213 -1.12 -10.25 5.53
C ILE A 213 -2.24 -9.88 6.51
N ALA A 214 -2.04 -10.18 7.79
CA ALA A 214 -2.78 -9.61 8.91
C ALA A 214 -1.77 -9.07 9.94
N VAL A 215 -2.11 -7.96 10.60
CA VAL A 215 -1.21 -7.31 11.56
C VAL A 215 -1.99 -6.91 12.80
N LEU A 216 -1.37 -7.09 13.96
CA LEU A 216 -1.80 -6.55 15.25
C LEU A 216 -0.61 -5.95 16.00
N THR A 217 -0.88 -5.26 17.10
CA THR A 217 0.15 -4.73 17.98
C THR A 217 -0.08 -5.16 19.42
N GLU A 218 0.99 -5.59 20.08
CA GLU A 218 0.99 -5.94 21.51
C GLU A 218 2.25 -5.38 22.15
N ASP A 219 2.12 -4.70 23.29
CA ASP A 219 3.23 -4.10 24.03
C ASP A 219 4.24 -3.32 23.17
N ASN A 220 3.71 -2.53 22.22
CA ASN A 220 4.46 -1.75 21.22
C ASN A 220 5.19 -2.57 20.13
N LEU A 221 5.09 -3.89 20.15
CA LEU A 221 5.57 -4.78 19.10
C LEU A 221 4.56 -4.86 17.96
N THR A 222 5.06 -4.98 16.74
CA THR A 222 4.24 -5.29 15.56
C THR A 222 4.27 -6.80 15.33
N ILE A 223 3.11 -7.45 15.36
CA ILE A 223 2.97 -8.88 15.10
C ILE A 223 2.27 -9.04 13.76
N ALA A 224 2.91 -9.72 12.82
CA ALA A 224 2.33 -10.03 11.52
C ALA A 224 2.00 -11.53 11.39
N PHE A 225 0.89 -11.82 10.75
CA PHE A 225 0.49 -13.15 10.31
C PHE A 225 0.60 -13.16 8.79
N LEU A 226 1.44 -14.03 8.26
CA LEU A 226 1.78 -14.11 6.85
C LEU A 226 1.26 -15.43 6.29
N GLY A 227 0.24 -15.34 5.45
CA GLY A 227 -0.29 -16.49 4.72
C GLY A 227 0.48 -16.72 3.42
N ASP A 228 0.75 -17.97 3.07
CA ASP A 228 1.49 -18.34 1.86
C ASP A 228 0.65 -19.09 0.81
N ARG A 229 1.23 -19.28 -0.38
CA ARG A 229 0.58 -19.98 -1.51
C ARG A 229 0.27 -21.46 -1.23
N ASN A 230 0.87 -22.07 -0.22
CA ASN A 230 0.68 -23.46 0.17
C ASN A 230 -0.31 -23.61 1.34
N GLY A 231 -0.90 -22.51 1.81
CA GLY A 231 -1.86 -22.51 2.90
C GLY A 231 -1.25 -22.40 4.29
N HIS A 232 0.07 -22.19 4.41
CA HIS A 232 0.66 -21.95 5.73
C HIS A 232 0.47 -20.51 6.16
N ILE A 233 0.23 -20.32 7.45
CA ILE A 233 0.15 -19.00 8.08
C ILE A 233 1.20 -18.94 9.17
N THR A 234 2.20 -18.08 8.99
CA THR A 234 3.31 -17.90 9.92
C THR A 234 3.07 -16.64 10.75
N LYS A 235 3.08 -16.77 12.07
CA LYS A 235 3.16 -15.62 12.99
C LYS A 235 4.61 -15.17 13.13
N VAL A 236 4.87 -13.87 12.98
CA VAL A 236 6.20 -13.26 13.08
C VAL A 236 6.17 -11.95 13.85
N TYR A 237 7.23 -11.65 14.59
CA TYR A 237 7.46 -10.31 15.15
C TYR A 237 8.25 -9.48 14.14
N VAL A 238 7.74 -8.29 13.81
CA VAL A 238 8.37 -7.40 12.84
C VAL A 238 9.16 -6.33 13.61
N GLN A 239 10.48 -6.44 13.58
CA GLN A 239 11.41 -5.56 14.29
C GLN A 239 12.38 -4.94 13.29
N GLY A 240 12.08 -3.72 12.84
CA GLY A 240 12.92 -3.03 11.86
C GLY A 240 13.07 -3.81 10.56
N ASN A 241 14.31 -3.92 10.09
CA ASN A 241 14.66 -4.72 8.91
C ASN A 241 14.68 -6.22 9.20
N GLU A 242 14.42 -6.66 10.44
CA GLU A 242 14.48 -8.06 10.84
C GLU A 242 13.11 -8.61 11.20
N ILE A 243 12.89 -9.87 10.85
CA ILE A 243 11.82 -10.69 11.41
C ILE A 243 12.47 -11.68 12.36
N SER A 244 12.04 -11.67 13.62
CA SER A 244 12.41 -12.71 14.56
C SER A 244 11.57 -13.97 14.31
N ASP A 245 12.26 -15.11 14.16
CA ASP A 245 11.69 -16.46 14.05
C ASP A 245 11.27 -17.03 15.41
N ASP A 246 11.46 -16.26 16.50
CA ASP A 246 11.09 -16.69 17.85
C ASP A 246 9.57 -16.83 17.97
N GLY A 247 9.11 -18.08 18.05
CA GLY A 247 7.69 -18.40 18.30
C GLY A 247 6.83 -18.56 17.05
N VAL A 248 7.39 -19.11 15.97
CA VAL A 248 6.64 -19.50 14.77
C VAL A 248 5.50 -20.47 15.10
N MET A 249 4.29 -19.92 15.14
CA MET A 249 3.06 -20.70 15.09
C MET A 249 2.65 -20.81 13.62
N VAL A 250 2.61 -22.05 13.12
CA VAL A 250 2.16 -22.36 11.76
C VAL A 250 0.74 -22.90 11.82
N TYR A 251 -0.20 -22.17 11.25
CA TYR A 251 -1.52 -22.72 10.94
C TYR A 251 -1.53 -23.23 9.50
N GLY A 252 -2.29 -24.28 9.25
CA GLY A 252 -2.38 -24.91 7.93
C GLY A 252 -3.77 -24.80 7.33
N LEU A 253 -3.82 -24.35 6.08
CA LEU A 253 -4.96 -24.46 5.19
C LEU A 253 -4.66 -25.43 4.03
N SER A 254 -5.69 -25.90 3.33
CA SER A 254 -5.61 -26.90 2.24
C SER A 254 -5.02 -26.35 0.94
N SER A 255 -5.04 -25.03 0.77
CA SER A 255 -4.55 -24.32 -0.41
C SER A 255 -4.19 -22.87 -0.05
N ALA A 256 -3.70 -22.12 -1.04
CA ALA A 256 -3.25 -20.73 -0.88
C ALA A 256 -4.15 -19.89 0.02
N VAL A 257 -3.54 -19.20 0.98
CA VAL A 257 -4.28 -18.32 1.87
C VAL A 257 -4.79 -17.12 1.07
N SER A 258 -6.10 -16.89 1.10
CA SER A 258 -6.74 -15.72 0.50
C SER A 258 -6.19 -14.44 1.10
N ARG A 259 -6.12 -13.38 0.29
CA ARG A 259 -5.53 -12.08 0.64
C ARG A 259 -6.07 -11.43 1.92
N HIS A 260 -7.23 -11.86 2.39
CA HIS A 260 -7.88 -11.30 3.57
C HIS A 260 -7.85 -12.30 4.73
N MET A 261 -7.15 -11.91 5.80
CA MET A 261 -7.24 -12.51 7.12
C MET A 261 -7.84 -11.46 8.07
N ILE A 262 -8.79 -11.87 8.91
CA ILE A 262 -9.60 -10.93 9.70
C ILE A 262 -9.61 -11.36 11.16
N PHE A 263 -9.33 -10.44 12.07
CA PHE A 263 -9.44 -10.67 13.51
C PHE A 263 -10.89 -10.60 14.00
N ASP A 264 -11.21 -11.36 15.04
CA ASP A 264 -12.44 -11.13 15.80
C ASP A 264 -12.35 -9.83 16.62
N LEU A 265 -13.49 -9.41 17.17
CA LEU A 265 -13.57 -8.16 17.94
C LEU A 265 -12.75 -8.20 19.25
N SER A 266 -12.52 -9.40 19.80
CA SER A 266 -11.69 -9.57 20.99
C SER A 266 -10.20 -9.68 20.70
N TRP A 267 -9.80 -9.74 19.41
CA TRP A 267 -8.42 -9.98 18.97
C TRP A 267 -7.83 -11.30 19.48
N GLU A 268 -8.68 -12.23 19.93
CA GLU A 268 -8.27 -13.54 20.45
C GLU A 268 -8.22 -14.59 19.34
N HIS A 269 -8.91 -14.34 18.23
CA HIS A 269 -8.89 -15.21 17.07
C HIS A 269 -8.74 -14.42 15.78
N PHE A 270 -8.22 -15.09 14.78
CA PHE A 270 -8.28 -14.63 13.41
C PHE A 270 -8.85 -15.72 12.50
N TYR A 271 -9.51 -15.27 11.44
CA TYR A 271 -10.10 -16.09 10.42
C TYR A 271 -9.26 -15.99 9.17
N ALA A 272 -8.83 -17.14 8.66
CA ALA A 272 -8.15 -17.26 7.39
C ALA A 272 -8.96 -18.17 6.48
N MET A 273 -8.92 -17.90 5.17
CA MET A 273 -9.67 -18.67 4.19
C MET A 273 -8.76 -19.08 3.05
N SER A 274 -9.04 -20.24 2.47
CA SER A 274 -8.50 -20.67 1.19
C SER A 274 -9.66 -20.81 0.19
N GLU A 275 -9.41 -21.37 -0.98
CA GLU A 275 -10.46 -21.60 -1.99
C GLU A 275 -11.59 -22.51 -1.49
N THR A 276 -11.30 -23.43 -0.57
CA THR A 276 -12.22 -24.52 -0.19
C THR A 276 -12.61 -24.51 1.29
N GLN A 277 -11.99 -23.67 2.13
CA GLN A 277 -12.18 -23.74 3.57
C GLN A 277 -11.95 -22.41 4.28
N VAL A 278 -12.54 -22.31 5.48
CA VAL A 278 -12.31 -21.21 6.43
C VAL A 278 -11.80 -21.82 7.73
N GLY A 279 -10.65 -21.36 8.19
CA GLY A 279 -10.06 -21.73 9.48
C GLY A 279 -10.22 -20.61 10.50
N LYS A 280 -10.56 -20.97 11.74
CA LYS A 280 -10.51 -20.09 12.91
C LYS A 280 -9.27 -20.46 13.72
N HIS A 281 -8.39 -19.51 13.97
CA HIS A 281 -7.11 -19.73 14.64
C HIS A 281 -6.97 -18.79 15.83
N GLN A 282 -6.32 -19.25 16.89
CA GLN A 282 -6.08 -18.40 18.07
C GLN A 282 -4.93 -17.43 17.82
N VAL A 283 -5.11 -16.21 18.30
CA VAL A 283 -4.03 -15.23 18.43
C VAL A 283 -3.34 -15.55 19.75
N ILE A 284 -2.47 -16.57 19.76
CA ILE A 284 -1.65 -16.85 20.94
C ILE A 284 -0.61 -15.76 21.02
N VAL A 285 -0.82 -14.76 21.87
CA VAL A 285 0.25 -13.83 22.25
C VAL A 285 0.69 -14.18 23.67
N PRO A 286 1.98 -14.43 23.91
CA PRO A 286 2.44 -14.72 25.24
C PRO A 286 2.25 -13.45 26.10
N ARG A 287 1.20 -13.44 26.92
CA ARG A 287 1.07 -12.49 28.02
C ARG A 287 2.28 -12.72 28.94
N GLN A 288 3.10 -11.69 29.15
CA GLN A 288 4.00 -11.62 30.31
C GLN A 288 3.54 -10.51 31.24
#